data_AF-A0A0N0CVD3-F1
#
_entry.id   AF-A0A0N0CVD3-F1
#
_cell.length_a   1.000
_cell.length_b   1.000
_cell.length_c   1.000
_cell.angle_alpha   90.00
_cell.angle_beta   90.00
_cell.angle_gamma   90.00
#
_symmetry.space_group_name_H-M   'P 1'
#
loop_
_entity.id
_entity.type
_entity.pdbx_description
1 polymer ?
#
loop_
_entity_poly.entity_id
_entity_poly.type
_entity_poly.pdbx_seq_one_letter_code
_entity_poly.pdbx_strand_id
1 'polypeptide(L)'
;MKKLFILSLTLLVSIFLVACNEEKDSDSAKKTEDANQTPAETKSSQPEKEPIDMELTLPAILFEGEEIDEMIADAKEDGVEEAIKNEDGSLTLRMSKSVHQRLMEDLKEVVNEMVEEVKTDKDFTYIQDVTHNNDFTEFTLTVNKELFENSLDTLAIDELALTGVFYHIFNNVEHDQIKMTIIIKDASTGEVIETFMYPDDFE
;
A
#
# COMPACT_ATOMS: atom_id res chain seq x y z
N MET A 1 13.77 -10.83 20.06
CA MET A 1 12.34 -10.69 20.38
C MET A 1 11.57 -10.52 19.07
N LYS A 2 11.39 -11.63 18.34
CA LYS A 2 10.89 -11.66 16.94
C LYS A 2 9.63 -12.54 16.80
N LYS A 3 8.84 -12.69 17.86
CA LYS A 3 7.66 -13.59 17.89
C LYS A 3 6.37 -12.92 18.36
N LEU A 4 6.35 -11.60 18.47
CA LEU A 4 5.16 -10.87 18.93
C LEU A 4 4.28 -10.31 17.80
N PHE A 5 4.82 -10.12 16.59
CA PHE A 5 4.04 -9.57 15.47
C PHE A 5 3.09 -10.58 14.80
N ILE A 6 3.40 -11.88 14.84
CA ILE A 6 2.58 -12.92 14.20
C ILE A 6 1.26 -13.18 14.98
N LEU A 7 1.16 -12.75 16.23
CA LEU A 7 -0.04 -12.99 17.05
C LEU A 7 -1.13 -11.90 16.90
N SER A 8 -0.83 -10.77 16.25
CA SER A 8 -1.79 -9.65 16.15
C SER A 8 -2.74 -9.77 14.96
N LEU A 9 -2.35 -10.49 13.88
CA LEU A 9 -3.13 -10.56 12.63
C LEU A 9 -4.19 -11.67 12.62
N THR A 10 -4.17 -12.60 13.58
CA THR A 10 -5.11 -13.75 13.61
C THR A 10 -6.40 -13.53 14.41
N LEU A 11 -6.59 -12.37 15.05
CA LEU A 11 -7.75 -12.12 15.90
C LEU A 11 -8.95 -11.45 15.18
N LEU A 12 -8.77 -10.90 13.98
CA LEU A 12 -9.80 -10.13 13.26
C LEU A 12 -10.81 -10.96 12.44
N VAL A 13 -10.61 -12.27 12.28
CA VAL A 13 -11.45 -13.13 11.40
C VAL A 13 -12.72 -13.67 12.09
N SER A 14 -13.00 -13.30 13.35
CA SER A 14 -13.99 -14.05 14.16
C SER A 14 -15.40 -13.44 14.30
N ILE A 15 -15.77 -12.32 13.65
CA ILE A 15 -17.03 -11.60 14.02
C ILE A 15 -18.15 -11.63 12.96
N PHE A 16 -17.99 -12.18 11.75
CA PHE A 16 -19.06 -12.20 10.74
C PHE A 16 -19.99 -13.43 10.75
N LEU A 17 -20.38 -13.93 11.93
CA LEU A 17 -21.49 -14.87 12.07
C LEU A 17 -22.52 -14.36 13.07
N VAL A 18 -23.18 -13.24 12.75
CA VAL A 18 -24.46 -12.89 13.36
C VAL A 18 -25.55 -12.91 12.30
N ALA A 19 -26.24 -14.06 12.31
CA ALA A 19 -27.60 -14.31 11.90
C ALA A 19 -28.49 -13.05 11.83
N CYS A 20 -28.91 -12.70 10.60
CA CYS A 20 -30.23 -12.11 10.40
C CYS A 20 -31.18 -13.26 10.06
N ASN A 21 -31.87 -13.78 11.07
CA ASN A 21 -33.12 -14.49 10.85
C ASN A 21 -34.13 -13.97 11.86
N GLU A 22 -35.00 -13.08 11.40
CA GLU A 22 -36.16 -12.64 12.13
C GLU A 22 -37.37 -12.84 11.22
N GLU A 23 -38.21 -13.83 11.52
CA GLU A 23 -39.65 -13.62 11.63
C GLU A 23 -40.35 -14.82 12.31
N LYS A 24 -41.46 -14.49 12.97
CA LYS A 24 -42.10 -15.16 14.10
C LYS A 24 -43.14 -16.22 13.70
N ASP A 25 -43.36 -17.14 14.65
CA ASP A 25 -44.42 -18.15 14.80
C ASP A 25 -45.79 -17.84 14.16
N SER A 26 -46.39 -18.84 13.49
CA SER A 26 -47.54 -19.59 14.05
C SER A 26 -48.08 -20.68 13.11
N ASP A 27 -48.44 -21.79 13.74
CA ASP A 27 -48.95 -23.07 13.23
C ASP A 27 -50.29 -22.99 12.46
N SER A 28 -50.45 -23.78 11.38
CA SER A 28 -51.68 -24.55 11.06
C SER A 28 -51.60 -25.31 9.72
N ALA A 29 -51.34 -26.62 9.81
CA ALA A 29 -51.95 -27.76 9.11
C ALA A 29 -52.32 -27.76 7.58
N LYS A 30 -51.69 -28.73 6.88
CA LYS A 30 -52.28 -29.82 6.03
C LYS A 30 -52.27 -29.72 4.47
N LYS A 31 -51.43 -30.60 3.86
CA LYS A 31 -51.59 -31.49 2.65
C LYS A 31 -52.18 -30.87 1.36
N THR A 32 -51.65 -31.02 0.14
CA THR A 32 -51.30 -32.26 -0.61
C THR A 32 -50.70 -31.90 -1.99
N GLU A 33 -49.76 -32.73 -2.47
CA GLU A 33 -49.43 -33.17 -3.85
C GLU A 33 -49.38 -32.25 -5.10
N ASP A 34 -48.26 -32.46 -5.80
CA ASP A 34 -48.01 -32.55 -7.26
C ASP A 34 -47.70 -31.27 -8.06
N ALA A 35 -46.45 -31.20 -8.56
CA ALA A 35 -46.04 -30.29 -9.62
C ALA A 35 -44.89 -30.88 -10.45
N ASN A 36 -45.19 -30.95 -11.74
CA ASN A 36 -44.46 -31.49 -12.86
C ASN A 36 -43.33 -30.53 -13.35
N GLN A 37 -42.23 -31.11 -13.84
CA GLN A 37 -41.28 -30.59 -14.85
C GLN A 37 -40.61 -29.22 -14.68
N THR A 38 -39.27 -29.23 -14.54
CA THR A 38 -38.26 -28.77 -15.54
C THR A 38 -36.92 -28.57 -14.82
N PRO A 39 -35.78 -29.11 -15.30
CA PRO A 39 -34.48 -28.80 -14.71
C PRO A 39 -34.09 -27.36 -15.09
N ALA A 40 -34.18 -26.45 -14.12
CA ALA A 40 -33.51 -25.17 -14.24
C ALA A 40 -32.01 -25.42 -14.08
N GLU A 41 -31.26 -25.25 -15.16
CA GLU A 41 -29.82 -25.08 -15.09
C GLU A 41 -29.55 -23.88 -14.17
N THR A 42 -29.02 -24.15 -12.99
CA THR A 42 -28.35 -23.15 -12.16
C THR A 42 -27.15 -22.66 -12.95
N LYS A 43 -27.32 -21.57 -13.70
CA LYS A 43 -26.19 -20.73 -14.13
C LYS A 43 -25.51 -20.27 -12.85
N SER A 44 -24.43 -20.96 -12.50
CA SER A 44 -23.37 -20.43 -11.65
C SER A 44 -22.86 -19.16 -12.31
N SER A 45 -23.41 -18.02 -11.91
CA SER A 45 -22.80 -16.71 -12.16
C SER A 45 -21.52 -16.67 -11.32
N GLN A 46 -20.42 -17.16 -11.90
CA GLN A 46 -19.11 -16.65 -11.52
C GLN A 46 -19.15 -15.13 -11.66
N PRO A 47 -18.57 -14.37 -10.72
CA PRO A 47 -18.35 -12.95 -10.96
C PRO A 47 -17.59 -12.82 -12.28
N GLU A 48 -18.19 -12.09 -13.22
CA GLU A 48 -17.55 -11.75 -14.48
C GLU A 48 -16.27 -10.98 -14.13
N LYS A 49 -15.12 -11.49 -14.59
CA LYS A 49 -13.83 -10.83 -14.32
C LYS A 49 -13.90 -9.40 -14.83
N GLU A 50 -13.44 -8.46 -14.02
CA GLU A 50 -13.35 -7.07 -14.43
C GLU A 50 -12.46 -6.95 -15.69
N PRO A 51 -12.70 -5.95 -16.56
CA PRO A 51 -11.84 -5.75 -17.72
C PRO A 51 -10.43 -5.36 -17.27
N ILE A 52 -9.43 -6.00 -17.89
CA ILE A 52 -8.02 -5.63 -17.76
C ILE A 52 -7.80 -4.32 -18.52
N ASP A 53 -7.65 -3.21 -17.81
CA ASP A 53 -7.54 -1.88 -18.42
C ASP A 53 -6.44 -1.00 -17.80
N MET A 54 -5.57 -1.60 -16.98
CA MET A 54 -4.36 -1.01 -16.45
C MET A 54 -3.14 -1.91 -16.67
N GLU A 55 -2.03 -1.32 -17.10
CA GLU A 55 -0.72 -1.97 -17.24
C GLU A 55 0.33 -1.09 -16.54
N LEU A 56 1.15 -1.69 -15.69
CA LEU A 56 2.22 -1.04 -14.94
C LEU A 56 3.49 -1.88 -15.06
N THR A 57 4.64 -1.25 -15.31
CA THR A 57 5.94 -1.94 -15.31
C THR A 57 6.79 -1.47 -14.16
N LEU A 58 7.07 -2.38 -13.23
CA LEU A 58 7.91 -2.16 -12.07
C LEU A 58 9.38 -2.42 -12.44
N PRO A 59 10.30 -1.48 -12.20
CA PRO A 59 11.69 -1.62 -12.59
C PRO A 59 12.40 -2.71 -11.77
N ALA A 60 13.41 -3.34 -12.37
CA ALA A 60 14.15 -4.46 -11.76
C ALA A 60 14.78 -4.12 -10.40
N ILE A 61 15.13 -2.85 -10.18
CA ILE A 61 15.75 -2.36 -8.94
C ILE A 61 14.86 -2.59 -7.70
N LEU A 62 13.54 -2.72 -7.86
CA LEU A 62 12.63 -3.00 -6.74
C LEU A 62 12.72 -4.44 -6.22
N PHE A 63 13.37 -5.32 -6.98
CA PHE A 63 13.38 -6.76 -6.73
C PHE A 63 14.77 -7.29 -6.40
N GLU A 64 15.76 -6.42 -6.19
CA GLU A 64 17.12 -6.83 -5.87
C GLU A 64 17.16 -7.54 -4.50
N GLY A 65 17.43 -8.84 -4.51
CA GLY A 65 17.46 -9.66 -3.30
C GLY A 65 16.10 -10.23 -2.88
N GLU A 66 15.05 -9.99 -3.66
CA GLU A 66 13.69 -10.47 -3.39
C GLU A 66 13.33 -11.74 -4.18
N GLU A 67 12.44 -12.56 -3.61
CA GLU A 67 11.90 -13.75 -4.25
C GLU A 67 10.73 -13.38 -5.17
N ILE A 68 11.04 -12.95 -6.41
CA ILE A 68 10.07 -12.45 -7.40
C ILE A 68 8.88 -13.41 -7.61
N ASP A 69 9.09 -14.72 -7.54
CA ASP A 69 8.02 -15.70 -7.73
C ASP A 69 6.98 -15.66 -6.59
N GLU A 70 7.39 -15.32 -5.36
CA GLU A 70 6.47 -15.10 -4.22
C GLU A 70 5.68 -13.81 -4.44
N MET A 71 6.34 -12.71 -4.84
CA MET A 71 5.66 -11.45 -5.13
C MET A 71 4.63 -11.56 -6.27
N ILE A 72 4.92 -12.37 -7.29
CA ILE A 72 3.97 -12.68 -8.37
C ILE A 72 2.75 -13.44 -7.83
N ALA A 73 2.94 -14.31 -6.84
CA ALA A 73 1.84 -15.05 -6.22
C ALA A 73 0.97 -14.12 -5.38
N ASP A 74 1.57 -13.27 -4.56
CA ASP A 74 0.86 -12.29 -3.72
C ASP A 74 0.07 -11.31 -4.57
N ALA A 75 0.68 -10.74 -5.62
CA ALA A 75 -0.01 -9.84 -6.55
C ALA A 75 -1.27 -10.51 -7.16
N LYS A 76 -1.20 -11.80 -7.49
CA LYS A 76 -2.35 -12.55 -8.02
C LYS A 76 -3.43 -12.80 -6.97
N GLU A 77 -3.06 -12.97 -5.71
CA GLU A 77 -3.99 -13.06 -4.58
C GLU A 77 -4.76 -11.74 -4.40
N ASP A 78 -4.08 -10.61 -4.59
CA ASP A 78 -4.66 -9.26 -4.50
C ASP A 78 -5.49 -8.83 -5.74
N GLY A 79 -5.58 -9.70 -6.74
CA GLY A 79 -6.43 -9.53 -7.91
C GLY A 79 -5.71 -9.01 -9.15
N VAL A 80 -4.37 -9.01 -9.18
CA VAL A 80 -3.61 -8.83 -10.42
C VAL A 80 -3.81 -10.06 -11.32
N GLU A 81 -4.17 -9.84 -12.57
CA GLU A 81 -4.56 -10.92 -13.48
C GLU A 81 -3.36 -11.52 -14.21
N GLU A 82 -2.42 -10.67 -14.63
CA GLU A 82 -1.16 -11.10 -15.23
C GLU A 82 0.02 -10.40 -14.56
N ALA A 83 1.08 -11.16 -14.27
CA ALA A 83 2.36 -10.64 -13.80
C ALA A 83 3.46 -11.32 -14.62
N ILE A 84 4.20 -10.54 -15.40
CA ILE A 84 5.14 -10.99 -16.42
C ILE A 84 6.52 -10.51 -16.05
N LYS A 85 7.44 -11.45 -15.80
CA LYS A 85 8.86 -11.15 -15.64
C LYS A 85 9.51 -10.92 -17.01
N ASN A 86 10.05 -9.73 -17.21
CA ASN A 86 10.71 -9.33 -18.45
C ASN A 86 12.18 -9.75 -18.48
N GLU A 87 12.79 -9.75 -19.67
CA GLU A 87 14.20 -10.15 -19.86
C GLU A 87 15.20 -9.20 -19.15
N ASP A 88 14.83 -7.94 -18.97
CA ASP A 88 15.61 -6.93 -18.26
C ASP A 88 15.45 -6.99 -16.73
N GLY A 89 14.66 -7.94 -16.23
CA GLY A 89 14.38 -8.13 -14.80
C GLY A 89 13.22 -7.30 -14.26
N SER A 90 12.62 -6.41 -15.06
CA SER A 90 11.40 -5.70 -14.66
C SER A 90 10.20 -6.64 -14.59
N LEU A 91 9.14 -6.21 -13.89
CA LEU A 91 7.90 -6.95 -13.75
C LEU A 91 6.73 -6.12 -14.30
N THR A 92 6.07 -6.62 -15.34
CA THR A 92 4.85 -6.00 -15.88
C THR A 92 3.62 -6.63 -15.24
N LEU A 93 2.80 -5.80 -14.60
CA LEU A 93 1.54 -6.16 -13.98
C LEU A 93 0.38 -5.70 -14.85
N ARG A 94 -0.66 -6.54 -14.99
CA ARG A 94 -1.91 -6.21 -15.65
C ARG A 94 -3.09 -6.54 -14.76
N MET A 95 -3.95 -5.56 -14.59
CA MET A 95 -5.05 -5.58 -13.65
C MET A 95 -6.16 -4.63 -14.10
N SER A 96 -7.30 -4.68 -13.43
CA SER A 96 -8.32 -3.64 -13.59
C SER A 96 -7.91 -2.36 -12.86
N LYS A 97 -8.44 -1.21 -13.27
CA LYS A 97 -8.28 0.05 -12.54
C LYS A 97 -8.75 -0.02 -11.09
N SER A 98 -9.74 -0.85 -10.77
CA SER A 98 -10.23 -0.98 -9.38
C SER A 98 -9.18 -1.66 -8.49
N VAL A 99 -8.45 -2.64 -9.01
CA VAL A 99 -7.34 -3.30 -8.33
C VAL A 99 -6.20 -2.30 -8.14
N HIS A 100 -5.83 -1.56 -9.18
CA HIS A 100 -4.80 -0.52 -9.08
C HIS A 100 -5.16 0.56 -8.04
N GLN A 101 -6.42 1.01 -8.00
CA GLN A 101 -6.87 1.98 -7.00
C GLN A 101 -6.74 1.45 -5.57
N ARG A 102 -7.13 0.18 -5.31
CA ARG A 102 -6.98 -0.43 -3.98
C ARG A 102 -5.50 -0.52 -3.58
N LEU A 103 -4.64 -0.97 -4.49
CA LEU A 103 -3.19 -0.97 -4.27
C LEU A 103 -2.66 0.41 -3.89
N MET A 104 -3.13 1.47 -4.55
CA MET A 104 -2.75 2.85 -4.22
C MET A 104 -3.33 3.35 -2.89
N GLU A 105 -4.45 2.80 -2.42
CA GLU A 105 -5.02 3.07 -1.09
C GLU A 105 -4.17 2.39 -0.01
N ASP A 106 -3.79 1.13 -0.20
CA ASP A 106 -2.91 0.40 0.72
C ASP A 106 -1.52 1.07 0.80
N LEU A 107 -0.95 1.49 -0.34
CA LEU A 107 0.32 2.21 -0.37
C LEU A 107 0.25 3.56 0.35
N LYS A 108 -0.89 4.27 0.34
CA LYS A 108 -1.06 5.48 1.16
C LYS A 108 -0.95 5.16 2.64
N GLU A 109 -1.55 4.05 3.07
CA GLU A 109 -1.47 3.62 4.47
C GLU A 109 -0.02 3.30 4.84
N VAL A 110 0.71 2.57 4.00
CA VAL A 110 2.14 2.28 4.19
C VAL A 110 2.98 3.56 4.28
N VAL A 111 2.77 4.55 3.41
CA VAL A 111 3.50 5.83 3.48
C VAL A 111 3.20 6.55 4.80
N ASN A 112 1.95 6.56 5.25
CA ASN A 112 1.57 7.18 6.52
C ASN A 112 2.16 6.45 7.73
N GLU A 113 2.22 5.11 7.68
CA GLU A 113 2.88 4.29 8.71
C GLU A 113 4.37 4.62 8.77
N MET A 114 5.06 4.67 7.63
CA MET A 114 6.47 5.08 7.56
C MET A 114 6.71 6.48 8.16
N VAL A 115 5.84 7.44 7.84
CA VAL A 115 5.91 8.80 8.42
C VAL A 115 5.81 8.75 9.95
N GLU A 116 4.89 7.96 10.50
CA GLU A 116 4.76 7.81 11.96
C GLU A 116 5.91 7.02 12.58
N GLU A 117 6.48 6.04 11.89
CA GLU A 117 7.68 5.33 12.32
C GLU A 117 8.87 6.29 12.44
N VAL A 118 9.17 7.06 11.40
CA VAL A 118 10.25 8.07 11.41
C VAL A 118 10.05 9.10 12.53
N LYS A 119 8.81 9.51 12.79
CA LYS A 119 8.47 10.46 13.88
C LYS A 119 8.69 9.89 15.28
N THR A 120 8.51 8.59 15.45
CA THR A 120 8.51 7.94 16.77
C THR A 120 9.75 7.11 17.04
N ASP A 121 10.61 6.93 16.03
CA ASP A 121 11.89 6.27 16.16
C ASP A 121 12.81 7.04 17.13
N LYS A 122 13.42 6.29 18.04
CA LYS A 122 14.33 6.83 19.05
C LYS A 122 15.73 7.03 18.51
N ASP A 123 16.06 6.46 17.36
CA ASP A 123 17.34 6.67 16.70
C ASP A 123 17.35 8.06 16.01
N PHE A 124 16.20 8.54 15.53
CA PHE A 124 16.03 9.88 14.94
C PHE A 124 15.71 10.98 15.97
N THR A 125 16.53 11.08 17.02
CA THR A 125 16.30 12.01 18.16
C THR A 125 16.17 13.49 17.80
N TYR A 126 16.63 13.90 16.60
CA TYR A 126 16.52 15.26 16.11
C TYR A 126 15.14 15.57 15.50
N ILE A 127 14.36 14.57 15.11
CA ILE A 127 13.04 14.75 14.48
C ILE A 127 11.98 15.00 15.56
N GLN A 128 11.15 16.01 15.35
CA GLN A 128 10.02 16.34 16.23
C GLN A 128 8.66 16.10 15.56
N ASP A 129 8.60 16.31 14.24
CA ASP A 129 7.41 16.05 13.45
C ASP A 129 7.79 15.79 11.99
N VAL A 130 6.94 15.05 11.29
CA VAL A 130 7.04 14.80 9.85
C VAL A 130 5.65 14.95 9.26
N THR A 131 5.57 15.70 8.16
CA THR A 131 4.33 15.93 7.41
C THR A 131 4.61 15.75 5.93
N HIS A 132 3.56 15.60 5.13
CA HIS A 132 3.67 15.44 3.69
C HIS A 132 2.50 16.13 2.98
N ASN A 133 2.66 16.36 1.67
CA ASN A 133 1.54 16.74 0.80
C ASN A 133 0.70 15.52 0.38
N ASN A 134 -0.46 15.76 -0.21
CA ASN A 134 -1.45 14.70 -0.49
C ASN A 134 -1.00 13.67 -1.54
N ASP A 135 -0.10 14.07 -2.43
CA ASP A 135 0.47 13.26 -3.51
C ASP A 135 1.85 12.68 -3.14
N PHE A 136 2.34 12.94 -1.93
CA PHE A 136 3.63 12.47 -1.43
C PHE A 136 4.80 12.81 -2.35
N THR A 137 4.79 13.99 -2.98
CA THR A 137 5.97 14.53 -3.68
C THR A 137 6.83 15.40 -2.77
N GLU A 138 6.31 15.78 -1.60
CA GLU A 138 6.96 16.62 -0.61
C GLU A 138 6.78 16.06 0.79
N PHE A 139 7.89 15.89 1.51
CA PHE A 139 7.90 15.66 2.95
C PHE A 139 8.56 16.85 3.65
N THR A 140 8.01 17.26 4.78
CA THR A 140 8.60 18.28 5.65
C THR A 140 8.95 17.64 7.00
N LEU A 141 10.24 17.64 7.34
CA LEU A 141 10.74 17.25 8.65
C LEU A 141 10.91 18.52 9.48
N THR A 142 10.27 18.56 10.65
CA THR A 142 10.49 19.60 11.65
C THR A 142 11.46 19.05 12.70
N VAL A 143 12.62 19.67 12.83
CA VAL A 143 13.76 19.13 13.58
C VAL A 143 14.28 20.08 14.66
N ASN A 144 14.93 19.53 15.67
CA ASN A 144 15.89 20.30 16.46
C ASN A 144 17.15 20.54 15.62
N LYS A 145 17.36 21.79 15.20
CA LYS A 145 18.46 22.19 14.32
C LYS A 145 19.84 21.76 14.81
N GLU A 146 20.15 22.01 16.09
CA GLU A 146 21.48 21.70 16.64
C GLU A 146 21.73 20.18 16.69
N LEU A 147 20.71 19.38 17.03
CA LEU A 147 20.85 17.93 17.02
C LEU A 147 20.98 17.37 15.60
N PHE A 148 20.24 17.93 14.63
CA PHE A 148 20.31 17.54 13.23
C PHE A 148 21.68 17.84 12.62
N GLU A 149 22.17 19.08 12.74
CA GLU A 149 23.48 19.48 12.20
C GLU A 149 24.64 18.66 12.82
N ASN A 150 24.48 18.17 14.05
CA ASN A 150 25.47 17.33 14.73
C ASN A 150 25.32 15.83 14.45
N SER A 151 24.14 15.35 14.01
CA SER A 151 23.93 13.92 13.75
C SER A 151 24.65 13.47 12.47
N LEU A 152 24.69 14.34 11.45
CA LEU A 152 25.13 14.00 10.10
C LEU A 152 24.38 12.77 9.53
N ASP A 153 23.16 12.56 10.01
CA ASP A 153 22.32 11.41 9.68
C ASP A 153 21.29 11.82 8.62
N THR A 154 21.40 11.19 7.45
CA THR A 154 20.46 11.37 6.33
C THR A 154 19.51 10.20 6.17
N LEU A 155 19.59 9.16 7.01
CA LEU A 155 18.84 7.91 6.79
C LEU A 155 17.33 8.15 6.74
N ALA A 156 16.78 8.93 7.68
CA ALA A 156 15.35 9.28 7.67
C ALA A 156 14.94 10.08 6.41
N ILE A 157 15.84 10.92 5.89
CA ILE A 157 15.60 11.71 4.67
C ILE A 157 15.55 10.78 3.46
N ASP A 158 16.52 9.86 3.37
CA ASP A 158 16.63 8.89 2.28
C ASP A 158 15.46 7.88 2.30
N GLU A 159 15.05 7.41 3.48
CA GLU A 159 13.89 6.52 3.66
C GLU A 159 12.58 7.17 3.18
N LEU A 160 12.34 8.44 3.55
CA LEU A 160 11.16 9.19 3.10
C LEU A 160 11.20 9.47 1.60
N ALA A 161 12.36 9.86 1.06
CA ALA A 161 12.54 10.08 -0.36
C ALA A 161 12.27 8.81 -1.17
N LEU A 162 12.83 7.67 -0.76
CA LEU A 162 12.64 6.38 -1.42
C LEU A 162 11.18 5.92 -1.36
N THR A 163 10.54 6.10 -0.21
CA THR A 163 9.11 5.79 -0.03
C THR A 163 8.24 6.58 -1.00
N GLY A 164 8.50 7.88 -1.16
CA GLY A 164 7.83 8.72 -2.16
C GLY A 164 8.11 8.28 -3.60
N VAL A 165 9.35 7.92 -3.93
CA VAL A 165 9.70 7.38 -5.26
C VAL A 165 8.90 6.12 -5.56
N PHE A 166 8.85 5.16 -4.62
CA PHE A 166 8.10 3.92 -4.79
C PHE A 166 6.61 4.18 -4.99
N TYR A 167 6.00 5.03 -4.17
CA TYR A 167 4.60 5.42 -4.36
C TYR A 167 4.32 5.90 -5.80
N HIS A 168 5.21 6.71 -6.37
CA HIS A 168 5.06 7.23 -7.73
C HIS A 168 5.30 6.20 -8.83
N ILE A 169 6.23 5.25 -8.63
CA ILE A 169 6.41 4.12 -9.53
C ILE A 169 5.10 3.31 -9.60
N PHE A 170 4.51 2.97 -8.45
CA PHE A 170 3.24 2.24 -8.41
C PHE A 170 2.06 3.04 -8.95
N ASN A 171 2.10 4.37 -8.83
CA ASN A 171 1.15 5.27 -9.49
C ASN A 171 1.41 5.44 -11.01
N ASN A 172 2.30 4.63 -11.59
CA ASN A 172 2.65 4.58 -13.01
C ASN A 172 3.18 5.93 -13.55
N VAL A 173 3.95 6.64 -12.73
CA VAL A 173 4.70 7.83 -13.15
C VAL A 173 6.00 7.40 -13.81
N GLU A 174 6.31 7.99 -14.96
CA GLU A 174 7.54 7.72 -15.70
C GLU A 174 8.77 8.07 -14.84
N HIS A 175 9.80 7.24 -14.87
CA HIS A 175 10.97 7.36 -13.99
C HIS A 175 11.64 8.74 -14.05
N ASP A 176 11.73 9.35 -15.23
CA ASP A 176 12.32 10.69 -15.43
C ASP A 176 11.42 11.85 -14.95
N GLN A 177 10.17 11.55 -14.60
CA GLN A 177 9.19 12.51 -14.07
C GLN A 177 9.05 12.44 -12.55
N ILE A 178 9.55 11.39 -11.90
CA ILE A 178 9.50 11.24 -10.44
C ILE A 178 10.45 12.26 -9.82
N LYS A 179 9.89 13.13 -8.98
CA LYS A 179 10.64 14.15 -8.25
C LYS A 179 10.16 14.22 -6.82
N MET A 180 11.10 14.19 -5.89
CA MET A 180 10.82 14.22 -4.47
C MET A 180 11.50 15.42 -3.83
N THR A 181 10.77 16.15 -2.99
CA THR A 181 11.30 17.27 -2.21
C THR A 181 11.25 16.93 -0.73
N ILE A 182 12.39 16.99 -0.04
CA ILE A 182 12.44 16.88 1.41
C ILE A 182 12.84 18.22 2.00
N ILE A 183 11.97 18.83 2.80
CA ILE A 183 12.19 20.13 3.42
C ILE A 183 12.53 19.93 4.89
N ILE A 184 13.66 20.47 5.33
CA ILE A 184 14.05 20.45 6.75
C ILE A 184 13.74 21.83 7.35
N LYS A 185 12.93 21.86 8.41
CA LYS A 185 12.55 23.07 9.15
C LYS A 185 13.06 23.03 10.58
N ASP A 186 13.62 24.14 11.05
CA ASP A 186 13.94 24.32 12.46
C ASP A 186 12.65 24.48 13.27
N ALA A 187 12.43 23.59 14.24
CA ALA A 187 11.25 23.60 15.11
C ALA A 187 11.11 24.89 15.93
N SER A 188 12.21 25.58 16.25
CA SER A 188 12.20 26.75 17.12
C SER A 188 11.79 28.04 16.40
N THR A 189 12.14 28.15 15.12
CA THR A 189 11.92 29.35 14.30
C THR A 189 10.87 29.15 13.21
N GLY A 190 10.65 27.89 12.78
CA GLY A 190 9.84 27.53 11.62
C GLY A 190 10.53 27.80 10.28
N GLU A 191 11.80 28.23 10.29
CA GLU A 191 12.55 28.52 9.07
C GLU A 191 13.04 27.24 8.41
N VAL A 192 13.06 27.25 7.07
CA VAL A 192 13.69 26.19 6.28
C VAL A 192 15.21 26.31 6.45
N ILE A 193 15.84 25.24 6.90
CA ILE A 193 17.29 25.15 7.04
C ILE A 193 17.93 24.46 5.84
N GLU A 194 17.25 23.47 5.26
CA GLU A 194 17.76 22.69 4.14
C GLU A 194 16.62 22.15 3.27
N THR A 195 16.92 21.85 2.02
CA THR A 195 15.98 21.26 1.07
C THR A 195 16.74 20.30 0.16
N PHE A 196 16.27 19.06 0.09
CA PHE A 196 16.79 18.01 -0.78
C PHE A 196 15.79 17.77 -1.92
N MET A 197 16.29 17.63 -3.13
CA MET A 197 15.52 17.34 -4.34
C MET A 197 16.06 16.07 -4.97
N TYR A 198 15.27 14.99 -4.96
CA TYR A 198 15.67 13.74 -5.61
C TYR A 198 15.02 13.64 -6.99
N PRO A 199 15.74 13.13 -8.01
CA PRO A 199 17.03 12.42 -7.88
C PRO A 199 18.29 13.29 -7.89
N ASP A 200 18.18 14.62 -7.95
CA ASP A 200 19.33 15.52 -8.12
C ASP A 200 20.34 15.47 -6.94
N ASP A 201 19.84 15.23 -5.73
CA ASP A 201 20.61 15.18 -4.47
C ASP A 201 20.85 13.75 -3.95
N PHE A 202 20.70 12.71 -4.79
CA PHE A 202 21.23 11.37 -4.43
C PHE A 202 22.77 11.41 -4.39
N GLU A 203 23.36 11.05 -3.24
CA GLU A 203 24.83 10.85 -3.11
C GLU A 203 25.31 9.50 -3.65
#